data_AF-A0A4U1FA65-F1
#
_entry.id   AF-A0A4U1FA65-F1
#
_cell.length_a   1.000
_cell.length_b   1.000
_cell.length_c   1.000
_cell.angle_alpha   90.00
_cell.angle_beta   90.00
_cell.angle_gamma   90.00
#
_symmetry.space_group_name_H-M   'P 1'
#
loop_
_entity.id
_entity.type
_entity.pdbx_description
1 polymer ?
#
loop_
_entity_poly.entity_id
_entity_poly.type
_entity_poly.pdbx_seq_one_letter_code
_entity_poly.pdbx_strand_id
1 'polypeptide(L)'
;CRARALLRRKLYQAHRTGIPGPQLAGTAKVKSPGWREITLHGKLIHLAGIANAYARKLTVRLININCLMVFEKETIQQPPNPRCSYNDSKDSSPEKGKDRRSKLPLTIQLFQGEDNDDSDDGRGRGEMMRVKLTPVMTVGLTENGKVILKNLLFDISGCSGTFTVQNRELECTQEIKERVGTSKVLVLLSGGVDATVCTALLNRALNQGQVIAVHIDNGFMRKRECQSVEGALKKLGIQVKQNLKMTTSPEEKRKIIGITFVKIANEVVGEMNLKPEEVFLAQGTLWPDLIESASLVAKLIRKLREEGKVIAPLKDFHQDEVRILGREFGLPEEFVSRHPFPGPSLAIRVICAEEPYICKDFPETNNILKIVADFFASVIKPHTLLQRVKACTTEEAQEKLVQITSLHSLNAFLLPVKTVGVRGDCRSYSYVCGISSKDEPDWESPIFLARLIPRLCHNINRVVYIFGPPVKEPPTEVTPTFLTTGVLTTLRQADFEAHNVLRESGYAGKVSQMPVILTPLHFDRDPLQKHPSCQRAMVIRTFITSDFMTGIPGTLGIEIPVEVVLKTVTEIKKIPGISQIMYNLTSKLPATTE
;
A
#
# COMPACT_ATOMS: atom_id res chain seq x y z
N CYS A 1 11.46 -16.44 -7.98
CA CYS A 1 12.14 -15.42 -8.82
C CYS A 1 13.38 -15.94 -9.58
N ARG A 2 14.37 -16.59 -8.95
CA ARG A 2 15.57 -17.13 -9.64
C ARG A 2 15.28 -18.14 -10.76
N ALA A 3 14.33 -19.06 -10.58
CA ALA A 3 13.94 -20.02 -11.62
C ALA A 3 13.27 -19.35 -12.85
N ARG A 4 12.48 -18.28 -12.63
CA ARG A 4 11.82 -17.50 -13.69
C ARG A 4 12.83 -16.69 -14.53
N ALA A 5 13.89 -16.19 -13.90
CA ALA A 5 14.96 -15.48 -14.59
C ALA A 5 15.82 -16.42 -15.46
N LEU A 6 16.04 -17.66 -15.01
CA LEU A 6 16.76 -18.70 -15.75
C LEU A 6 15.97 -19.19 -16.97
N LEU A 7 14.65 -19.35 -16.84
CA LEU A 7 13.78 -19.73 -17.95
C LEU A 7 13.70 -18.62 -19.02
N ARG A 8 13.58 -17.35 -18.60
CA ARG A 8 13.61 -16.20 -19.52
C ARG A 8 14.95 -16.06 -20.24
N ARG A 9 16.09 -16.31 -19.56
CA ARG A 9 17.42 -16.29 -20.21
C ARG A 9 17.55 -17.37 -21.29
N LYS A 10 17.05 -18.59 -21.03
CA LYS A 10 17.09 -19.69 -22.01
C LYS A 10 16.16 -19.46 -23.20
N LEU A 11 14.95 -18.95 -22.98
CA LEU A 11 14.00 -18.60 -24.04
C LEU A 11 14.50 -17.43 -24.90
N TYR A 12 15.15 -16.44 -24.28
CA TYR A 12 15.73 -15.30 -24.99
C TYR A 12 16.97 -15.68 -25.82
N GLN A 13 17.75 -16.68 -25.38
CA GLN A 13 18.85 -17.24 -26.17
C GLN A 13 18.34 -18.02 -27.39
N ALA A 14 17.30 -18.85 -27.23
CA ALA A 14 16.73 -19.63 -28.33
C ALA A 14 16.15 -18.76 -29.46
N HIS A 15 15.54 -17.62 -29.11
CA HIS A 15 14.96 -16.68 -30.08
C HIS A 15 16.03 -15.87 -30.85
N ARG A 16 17.26 -15.80 -30.35
CA ARG A 16 18.36 -15.04 -30.95
C ARG A 16 19.26 -15.88 -31.86
N THR A 17 19.20 -17.21 -31.75
CA THR A 17 20.04 -18.13 -32.55
C THR A 17 19.34 -18.72 -33.78
N GLY A 18 18.06 -18.39 -34.04
CA GLY A 18 17.40 -18.74 -35.30
C GLY A 18 17.28 -20.25 -35.58
N ILE A 19 17.28 -21.10 -34.55
CA ILE A 19 17.14 -22.55 -34.70
C ILE A 19 15.65 -22.92 -34.58
N PRO A 20 15.05 -23.67 -35.54
CA PRO A 20 13.66 -24.08 -35.47
C PRO A 20 13.42 -24.99 -34.27
N GLY A 21 12.35 -24.74 -33.50
CA GLY A 21 11.99 -25.54 -32.33
C GLY A 21 11.61 -26.98 -32.70
N PRO A 22 11.96 -28.00 -31.90
CA PRO A 22 11.64 -29.37 -32.21
C PRO A 22 10.16 -29.67 -31.96
N GLN A 23 9.52 -30.28 -32.95
CA GLN A 23 8.27 -31.03 -32.82
C GLN A 23 8.50 -32.18 -31.82
N LEU A 24 7.74 -32.21 -30.73
CA LEU A 24 7.72 -33.32 -29.79
C LEU A 24 6.48 -34.19 -30.05
N ALA A 25 6.62 -35.05 -31.06
CA ALA A 25 6.00 -36.36 -31.07
C ALA A 25 7.05 -37.38 -30.60
N GLY A 26 6.66 -38.35 -29.79
CA GLY A 26 7.49 -39.53 -29.52
C GLY A 26 8.25 -39.52 -28.19
N THR A 27 7.95 -40.54 -27.42
CA THR A 27 8.66 -41.07 -26.25
C THR A 27 10.20 -41.06 -26.39
N ALA A 28 10.90 -40.49 -25.41
CA ALA A 28 12.32 -40.76 -25.19
C ALA A 28 12.64 -40.80 -23.69
N LYS A 29 12.97 -42.00 -23.20
CA LYS A 29 13.52 -42.29 -21.87
C LYS A 29 14.86 -41.58 -21.70
N VAL A 30 15.04 -40.84 -20.61
CA VAL A 30 16.37 -40.42 -20.13
C VAL A 30 16.63 -41.12 -18.79
N LYS A 31 17.55 -42.08 -18.81
CA LYS A 31 18.10 -42.74 -17.61
C LYS A 31 19.04 -41.77 -16.89
N SER A 32 18.81 -41.53 -15.61
CA SER A 32 19.83 -41.08 -14.67
C SER A 32 19.82 -41.98 -13.42
N PRO A 33 20.99 -42.39 -12.90
CA PRO A 33 21.10 -43.46 -11.92
C PRO A 33 20.94 -42.92 -10.50
N GLY A 34 20.12 -43.56 -9.67
CA GLY A 34 20.11 -43.26 -8.23
C GLY A 34 18.81 -43.36 -7.46
N TRP A 35 17.70 -43.80 -8.07
CA TRP A 35 16.46 -44.06 -7.34
C TRP A 35 15.96 -45.46 -7.68
N ARG A 36 15.95 -46.36 -6.67
CA ARG A 36 15.32 -47.67 -6.76
C ARG A 36 13.81 -47.45 -6.84
N GLU A 37 13.16 -47.97 -7.87
CA GLU A 37 11.72 -48.26 -7.83
C GLU A 37 11.50 -49.26 -6.70
N ILE A 38 10.89 -48.78 -5.61
CA ILE A 38 10.23 -49.68 -4.66
C ILE A 38 8.79 -49.79 -5.17
N THR A 39 8.54 -50.85 -5.92
CA THR A 39 7.18 -51.29 -6.25
C THR A 39 6.61 -51.94 -5.00
N LEU A 40 5.94 -51.15 -4.14
CA LEU A 40 5.15 -51.69 -3.04
C LEU A 40 3.74 -51.99 -3.55
N HIS A 41 3.57 -53.19 -4.08
CA HIS A 41 2.27 -53.85 -4.06
C HIS A 41 1.92 -54.20 -2.61
N GLY A 42 0.78 -53.71 -2.15
CA GLY A 42 0.13 -54.21 -0.94
C GLY A 42 0.55 -53.55 0.38
N LYS A 43 -0.48 -53.08 1.10
CA LYS A 43 -0.50 -52.72 2.53
C LYS A 43 0.30 -51.46 2.95
N LEU A 44 -0.36 -50.31 2.88
CA LEU A 44 -0.14 -49.21 3.83
C LEU A 44 -1.22 -49.23 4.91
N ILE A 45 -0.92 -49.93 6.00
CA ILE A 45 -1.35 -49.56 7.35
C ILE A 45 -0.10 -48.92 7.97
N HIS A 46 -0.26 -47.82 8.71
CA HIS A 46 0.78 -46.99 9.34
C HIS A 46 1.58 -46.03 8.45
N LEU A 47 0.99 -44.88 8.09
CA LEU A 47 1.75 -43.63 7.85
C LEU A 47 1.02 -42.36 8.33
N ALA A 48 0.08 -42.50 9.28
CA ALA A 48 -0.58 -41.36 9.93
C ALA A 48 0.33 -40.59 10.92
N GLY A 49 1.50 -41.14 11.27
CA GLY A 49 2.42 -40.52 12.24
C GLY A 49 3.44 -39.54 11.66
N ILE A 50 3.76 -39.61 10.36
CA ILE A 50 4.87 -38.84 9.76
C ILE A 50 4.36 -37.63 8.94
N ALA A 51 3.10 -37.66 8.49
CA ALA A 51 2.49 -36.54 7.77
C ALA A 51 2.25 -35.28 8.65
N ASN A 52 2.15 -35.45 9.97
CA ASN A 52 1.86 -34.34 10.89
C ASN A 52 3.06 -33.41 11.13
N ALA A 53 4.29 -33.89 10.90
CA ALA A 53 5.51 -33.09 11.07
C ALA A 53 5.88 -32.28 9.81
N TYR A 54 5.51 -32.77 8.61
CA TYR A 54 5.86 -32.10 7.34
C TYR A 54 4.77 -31.16 6.80
N ALA A 55 3.50 -31.36 7.18
CA ALA A 55 2.40 -30.48 6.78
C ALA A 55 2.44 -29.09 7.44
N ARG A 56 3.17 -28.91 8.55
CA ARG A 56 3.27 -27.60 9.23
C ARG A 56 4.17 -26.57 8.53
N LYS A 57 4.96 -26.95 7.52
CA LYS A 57 5.89 -26.03 6.83
C LYS A 57 5.52 -25.65 5.39
N LEU A 58 4.45 -26.21 4.81
CA LEU A 58 4.18 -26.08 3.37
C LEU A 58 2.88 -25.37 2.97
N THR A 59 2.12 -24.80 3.90
CA THR A 59 0.82 -24.17 3.58
C THR A 59 0.93 -22.74 3.02
N VAL A 60 2.12 -22.12 3.03
CA VAL A 60 2.28 -20.69 2.62
C VAL A 60 2.94 -20.50 1.24
N ARG A 61 3.25 -21.56 0.48
CA ARG A 61 4.02 -21.42 -0.79
C ARG A 61 3.37 -21.89 -2.10
N LEU A 62 2.08 -22.20 -2.11
CA LEU A 62 1.40 -22.72 -3.31
C LEU A 62 0.24 -21.84 -3.83
N ILE A 63 0.38 -20.51 -3.78
CA ILE A 63 -0.41 -19.60 -4.63
C ILE A 63 0.45 -19.24 -5.85
N ASN A 64 0.70 -20.21 -6.72
CA ASN A 64 1.15 -20.02 -8.11
C ASN A 64 1.32 -21.39 -8.79
N ILE A 65 0.21 -22.07 -9.07
CA ILE A 65 0.19 -23.12 -10.09
C ILE A 65 -0.89 -22.73 -11.10
N ASN A 66 -0.44 -22.54 -12.35
CA ASN A 66 -1.32 -22.44 -13.51
C ASN A 66 -2.17 -23.71 -13.59
N CYS A 67 -3.48 -23.61 -13.37
CA CYS A 67 -4.40 -24.68 -13.76
C CYS A 67 -4.69 -24.58 -15.26
N LEU A 68 -4.10 -25.50 -16.03
CA LEU A 68 -4.65 -25.90 -17.33
C LEU A 68 -6.05 -26.51 -17.09
N MET A 69 -7.07 -26.01 -17.80
CA MET A 69 -8.37 -26.68 -17.85
C MET A 69 -8.39 -27.68 -19.00
N VAL A 70 -8.63 -28.96 -18.68
CA VAL A 70 -9.09 -29.99 -19.61
C VAL A 70 -10.61 -30.07 -19.47
N PHE A 71 -11.34 -30.02 -20.58
CA PHE A 71 -12.79 -30.23 -20.62
C PHE A 71 -13.05 -31.65 -21.11
N GLU A 72 -13.80 -32.44 -20.35
CA GLU A 72 -14.50 -33.62 -20.85
C GLU A 72 -15.98 -33.50 -20.49
N LYS A 73 -16.83 -33.95 -21.40
CA LYS A 73 -18.24 -33.59 -21.53
C LYS A 73 -19.04 -34.89 -21.46
N GLU A 74 -19.71 -35.16 -20.36
CA GLU A 74 -20.69 -36.26 -20.30
C GLU A 74 -21.99 -35.84 -19.61
N THR A 75 -23.04 -36.54 -20.02
CA THR A 75 -24.46 -36.21 -19.85
C THR A 75 -25.08 -37.39 -19.10
N ILE A 76 -26.02 -37.16 -18.16
CA ILE A 76 -27.28 -37.93 -17.91
C ILE A 76 -27.67 -38.08 -16.41
N GLN A 77 -28.96 -37.78 -16.17
CA GLN A 77 -29.98 -38.16 -15.14
C GLN A 77 -29.78 -37.98 -13.61
N GLN A 78 -30.77 -37.30 -13.00
CA GLN A 78 -31.01 -37.14 -11.55
C GLN A 78 -31.81 -38.31 -10.95
N PRO A 79 -31.61 -38.63 -9.66
CA PRO A 79 -32.74 -38.68 -8.71
C PRO A 79 -32.38 -38.12 -7.30
N PRO A 80 -33.24 -38.22 -6.26
CA PRO A 80 -33.80 -37.08 -5.52
C PRO A 80 -33.02 -36.59 -4.28
N ASN A 81 -33.22 -35.30 -3.97
CA ASN A 81 -32.74 -34.52 -2.82
C ASN A 81 -32.75 -35.22 -1.44
N PRO A 82 -31.81 -34.84 -0.55
CA PRO A 82 -32.10 -34.58 0.86
C PRO A 82 -32.24 -33.07 1.11
N ARG A 83 -33.29 -32.74 1.89
CA ARG A 83 -33.71 -31.38 2.24
C ARG A 83 -32.64 -30.66 3.07
N CYS A 84 -32.24 -29.47 2.62
CA CYS A 84 -31.69 -28.43 3.48
C CYS A 84 -32.46 -27.14 3.19
N SER A 85 -33.00 -26.51 4.22
CA SER A 85 -33.90 -25.36 4.13
C SER A 85 -33.18 -24.15 3.55
N TYR A 86 -33.48 -23.81 2.29
CA TYR A 86 -33.05 -22.59 1.64
C TYR A 86 -34.30 -21.74 1.36
N ASN A 87 -34.29 -20.49 1.79
CA ASN A 87 -35.29 -19.50 1.37
C ASN A 87 -34.86 -18.98 0.00
N ASP A 88 -35.57 -19.35 -1.05
CA ASP A 88 -35.42 -18.79 -2.39
C ASP A 88 -36.01 -17.37 -2.42
N SER A 89 -35.20 -16.36 -2.15
CA SER A 89 -35.46 -14.99 -2.61
C SER A 89 -34.53 -14.67 -3.78
N LYS A 90 -35.15 -14.37 -4.93
CA LYS A 90 -34.46 -13.89 -6.13
C LYS A 90 -33.81 -12.54 -5.83
N ASP A 91 -32.48 -12.46 -5.92
CA ASP A 91 -31.78 -11.17 -5.84
C ASP A 91 -31.09 -10.77 -7.14
N SER A 92 -31.46 -9.56 -7.57
CA SER A 92 -30.99 -8.84 -8.74
C SER A 92 -29.70 -8.07 -8.41
N SER A 93 -28.61 -8.33 -9.15
CA SER A 93 -27.37 -7.55 -9.08
C SER A 93 -27.24 -6.59 -10.28
N PRO A 94 -26.65 -5.39 -10.14
CA PRO A 94 -26.46 -4.47 -11.27
C PRO A 94 -25.28 -4.88 -12.15
N GLU A 95 -25.55 -5.22 -13.41
CA GLU A 95 -24.54 -5.50 -14.43
C GLU A 95 -23.85 -4.20 -14.91
N LYS A 96 -22.51 -4.15 -14.85
CA LYS A 96 -21.69 -3.29 -15.75
C LYS A 96 -20.62 -4.15 -16.40
N GLY A 97 -20.80 -4.40 -17.69
CA GLY A 97 -19.97 -5.30 -18.48
C GLY A 97 -18.73 -4.66 -19.12
N LYS A 98 -17.75 -5.51 -19.40
CA LYS A 98 -17.02 -5.62 -20.69
C LYS A 98 -16.13 -6.87 -20.67
N ASP A 99 -16.72 -8.03 -20.96
CA ASP A 99 -16.16 -9.03 -21.86
C ASP A 99 -17.24 -10.07 -22.20
N ARG A 100 -17.56 -10.25 -23.49
CA ARG A 100 -18.56 -11.23 -23.94
C ARG A 100 -17.91 -12.61 -24.00
N ARG A 101 -17.83 -13.31 -22.87
CA ARG A 101 -17.88 -14.77 -22.81
C ARG A 101 -19.17 -15.16 -22.12
N SER A 102 -19.91 -16.07 -22.76
CA SER A 102 -21.23 -16.59 -22.38
C SER A 102 -21.43 -16.70 -20.86
N LYS A 103 -22.46 -15.99 -20.38
CA LYS A 103 -22.98 -16.02 -19.01
C LYS A 103 -23.22 -17.47 -18.56
N LEU A 104 -22.49 -17.91 -17.54
CA LEU A 104 -22.97 -18.93 -16.62
C LEU A 104 -23.17 -18.21 -15.28
N PRO A 105 -24.35 -18.28 -14.65
CA PRO A 105 -24.50 -17.84 -13.27
C PRO A 105 -23.52 -18.64 -12.39
N LEU A 106 -23.24 -18.13 -11.19
CA LEU A 106 -22.59 -18.91 -10.13
C LEU A 106 -23.47 -20.14 -9.82
N THR A 107 -23.32 -21.21 -10.59
CA THR A 107 -23.97 -22.48 -10.35
C THR A 107 -23.03 -23.27 -9.45
N ILE A 108 -23.44 -23.51 -8.20
CA ILE A 108 -22.85 -24.57 -7.38
C ILE A 108 -23.26 -25.88 -8.05
N GLN A 109 -22.43 -26.42 -8.94
CA GLN A 109 -22.61 -27.78 -9.43
C GLN A 109 -22.00 -28.71 -8.39
N LEU A 110 -22.86 -29.36 -7.62
CA LEU A 110 -22.51 -30.54 -6.85
C LEU A 110 -22.14 -31.64 -7.85
N PHE A 111 -20.86 -31.99 -7.94
CA PHE A 111 -20.43 -33.20 -8.59
C PHE A 111 -20.44 -34.30 -7.53
N GLN A 112 -21.46 -35.15 -7.53
CA GLN A 112 -21.34 -36.50 -6.99
C GLN A 112 -20.76 -37.36 -8.11
N GLY A 113 -19.46 -37.64 -8.03
CA GLY A 113 -18.90 -38.76 -8.78
C GLY A 113 -19.17 -40.02 -7.97
N GLU A 114 -20.07 -40.87 -8.44
CA GLU A 114 -20.03 -42.27 -8.06
C GLU A 114 -18.84 -42.89 -8.82
N ASP A 115 -17.73 -43.10 -8.13
CA ASP A 115 -16.74 -44.05 -8.60
C ASP A 115 -17.40 -45.44 -8.50
N ASN A 116 -17.98 -45.91 -9.60
CA ASN A 116 -18.32 -47.32 -9.79
C ASN A 116 -17.01 -48.09 -10.00
N ASP A 117 -16.28 -48.30 -8.91
CA ASP A 117 -15.33 -49.41 -8.82
C ASP A 117 -16.08 -50.57 -8.17
N ASP A 118 -16.49 -51.54 -8.99
CA ASP A 118 -16.81 -52.90 -8.55
C ASP A 118 -15.53 -53.54 -8.01
N SER A 119 -15.16 -53.18 -6.78
CA SER A 119 -14.29 -53.99 -5.93
C SER A 119 -14.63 -53.79 -4.47
N ASP A 120 -15.18 -54.85 -3.89
CA ASP A 120 -15.51 -55.04 -2.49
C ASP A 120 -14.21 -55.03 -1.64
N ASP A 121 -13.82 -53.86 -1.11
CA ASP A 121 -12.96 -53.78 0.08
C ASP A 121 -13.34 -52.55 0.92
N GLY A 122 -13.93 -52.79 2.09
CA GLY A 122 -14.61 -51.82 2.95
C GLY A 122 -13.71 -50.74 3.56
N ARG A 123 -13.31 -49.73 2.77
CA ARG A 123 -12.75 -48.46 3.26
C ARG A 123 -13.59 -47.28 2.78
N GLY A 124 -13.93 -46.40 3.73
CA GLY A 124 -14.95 -45.36 3.59
C GLY A 124 -14.84 -44.49 2.34
N ARG A 125 -16.01 -44.21 1.75
CA ARG A 125 -16.21 -43.31 0.62
C ARG A 125 -15.72 -41.91 1.00
N GLY A 126 -14.70 -41.40 0.31
CA GLY A 126 -14.25 -40.01 0.46
C GLY A 126 -15.04 -39.13 -0.51
N GLU A 127 -15.89 -38.23 0.02
CA GLU A 127 -16.56 -37.22 -0.80
C GLU A 127 -15.55 -36.18 -1.29
N MET A 128 -15.23 -36.16 -2.59
CA MET A 128 -14.36 -35.14 -3.18
C MET A 128 -15.19 -34.02 -3.80
N MET A 129 -15.35 -32.92 -3.06
CA MET A 129 -16.10 -31.74 -3.52
C MET A 129 -15.21 -30.84 -4.40
N ARG A 130 -15.55 -30.68 -5.69
CA ARG A 130 -14.91 -29.68 -6.57
C ARG A 130 -15.71 -28.39 -6.59
N VAL A 131 -15.26 -27.39 -5.84
CA VAL A 131 -15.82 -26.03 -5.89
C VAL A 131 -14.93 -25.13 -6.75
N LYS A 132 -15.47 -24.60 -7.85
CA LYS A 132 -14.78 -23.59 -8.66
C LYS A 132 -14.91 -22.22 -7.98
N LEU A 133 -14.03 -21.94 -7.02
CA LEU A 133 -13.96 -20.65 -6.35
C LEU A 133 -13.15 -19.65 -7.20
N THR A 134 -13.78 -18.52 -7.52
CA THR A 134 -13.09 -17.34 -8.08
C THR A 134 -12.39 -16.61 -6.91
N PRO A 135 -11.18 -16.04 -7.06
CA PRO A 135 -10.34 -15.61 -5.95
C PRO A 135 -11.03 -14.65 -4.96
N VAL A 136 -10.65 -14.80 -3.69
CA VAL A 136 -11.08 -14.17 -2.41
C VAL A 136 -11.68 -12.76 -2.48
N MET A 137 -11.32 -11.91 -3.45
CA MET A 137 -11.91 -10.57 -3.62
C MET A 137 -13.43 -10.58 -3.83
N THR A 138 -14.01 -11.67 -4.33
CA THR A 138 -15.46 -11.78 -4.51
C THR A 138 -16.23 -12.14 -3.24
N VAL A 139 -15.59 -12.60 -2.16
CA VAL A 139 -16.29 -13.03 -0.93
C VAL A 139 -17.04 -11.89 -0.25
N GLY A 140 -16.51 -10.66 -0.32
CA GLY A 140 -17.20 -9.47 0.21
C GLY A 140 -18.30 -8.93 -0.71
N LEU A 141 -18.26 -9.28 -2.00
CA LEU A 141 -19.26 -8.89 -3.00
C LEU A 141 -20.34 -9.96 -3.18
N THR A 142 -20.08 -11.19 -2.73
CA THR A 142 -21.04 -12.29 -2.64
C THR A 142 -21.66 -12.25 -1.26
N GLU A 143 -22.95 -11.92 -1.19
CA GLU A 143 -23.71 -11.76 0.06
C GLU A 143 -23.49 -12.92 1.05
N ASN A 144 -23.54 -14.16 0.57
CA ASN A 144 -23.33 -15.37 1.37
C ASN A 144 -21.92 -15.96 1.26
N GLY A 145 -20.94 -15.22 0.73
CA GLY A 145 -19.58 -15.72 0.51
C GLY A 145 -18.91 -16.22 1.79
N LYS A 146 -19.12 -15.52 2.91
CA LYS A 146 -18.60 -15.94 4.24
C LYS A 146 -19.23 -17.24 4.71
N VAL A 147 -20.54 -17.44 4.46
CA VAL A 147 -21.25 -18.67 4.84
C VAL A 147 -20.72 -19.86 4.03
N ILE A 148 -20.53 -19.67 2.72
CA ILE A 148 -19.95 -20.70 1.85
C ILE A 148 -18.57 -21.14 2.35
N LEU A 149 -17.70 -20.18 2.66
CA LEU A 149 -16.37 -20.49 3.20
C LEU A 149 -16.43 -21.15 4.57
N LYS A 150 -17.38 -20.73 5.43
CA LYS A 150 -17.58 -21.36 6.74
C LYS A 150 -17.96 -22.83 6.57
N ASN A 151 -18.94 -23.14 5.72
CA ASN A 151 -19.37 -24.51 5.50
C ASN A 151 -18.23 -25.37 4.92
N LEU A 152 -17.44 -24.81 3.99
CA LEU A 152 -16.28 -25.50 3.43
C LEU A 152 -15.22 -25.82 4.50
N LEU A 153 -14.88 -24.85 5.36
CA LEU A 153 -13.81 -25.00 6.33
C LEU A 153 -14.23 -25.86 7.53
N PHE A 154 -15.42 -25.62 8.09
CA PHE A 154 -15.87 -26.26 9.32
C PHE A 154 -16.65 -27.55 9.06
N ASP A 155 -17.66 -27.51 8.20
CA ASP A 155 -18.58 -28.64 8.03
C ASP A 155 -17.99 -29.72 7.10
N ILE A 156 -17.32 -29.30 6.01
CA ILE A 156 -16.74 -30.23 5.03
C ILE A 156 -15.32 -30.63 5.42
N SER A 157 -14.45 -29.65 5.69
CA SER A 157 -13.03 -29.93 5.96
C SER A 157 -12.74 -30.27 7.43
N GLY A 158 -13.72 -30.14 8.34
CA GLY A 158 -13.59 -30.47 9.75
C GLY A 158 -12.60 -29.56 10.52
N CYS A 159 -12.34 -28.34 10.06
CA CYS A 159 -11.43 -27.42 10.76
C CYS A 159 -12.05 -26.97 12.09
N SER A 160 -11.26 -26.94 13.16
CA SER A 160 -11.72 -26.59 14.52
C SER A 160 -11.75 -25.09 14.82
N GLY A 161 -11.28 -24.23 13.90
CA GLY A 161 -11.27 -22.77 14.09
C GLY A 161 -10.26 -22.26 15.12
N THR A 162 -9.22 -23.04 15.43
CA THR A 162 -8.20 -22.67 16.43
C THR A 162 -7.22 -21.60 15.95
N PHE A 163 -7.25 -21.19 14.68
CA PHE A 163 -6.39 -20.14 14.12
C PHE A 163 -6.90 -18.73 14.49
N THR A 164 -6.95 -18.44 15.78
CA THR A 164 -7.34 -17.12 16.33
C THR A 164 -6.11 -16.25 16.60
N VAL A 165 -6.31 -14.93 16.74
CA VAL A 165 -5.22 -14.00 17.07
C VAL A 165 -4.57 -14.36 18.40
N GLN A 166 -5.37 -14.78 19.40
CA GLN A 166 -4.90 -15.18 20.73
C GLN A 166 -4.04 -16.45 20.68
N ASN A 167 -4.47 -17.47 19.93
CA ASN A 167 -3.67 -18.69 19.82
C ASN A 167 -2.36 -18.45 19.06
N ARG A 168 -2.39 -17.57 18.05
CA ARG A 168 -1.18 -17.16 17.32
C ARG A 168 -0.26 -16.30 18.15
N GLU A 169 -0.78 -15.46 19.04
CA GLU A 169 0.02 -14.72 20.03
C GLU A 169 0.79 -15.70 20.94
N LEU A 170 0.11 -16.74 21.44
CA LEU A 170 0.72 -17.76 22.29
C LEU A 170 1.79 -18.56 21.54
N GLU A 171 1.48 -19.01 20.32
CA GLU A 171 2.44 -19.72 19.46
C GLU A 171 3.66 -18.83 19.16
N CYS A 172 3.45 -17.58 18.76
CA CYS A 172 4.52 -16.62 18.51
C CYS A 172 5.36 -16.36 19.76
N THR A 173 4.72 -16.24 20.93
CA THR A 173 5.41 -16.08 22.22
C THR A 173 6.31 -17.27 22.53
N GLN A 174 5.83 -18.48 22.28
CA GLN A 174 6.62 -19.70 22.47
C GLN A 174 7.79 -19.75 21.48
N GLU A 175 7.57 -19.46 20.20
CA GLU A 175 8.63 -19.39 19.19
C GLU A 175 9.72 -18.38 19.56
N ILE A 176 9.33 -17.21 20.10
CA ILE A 176 10.28 -16.19 20.58
C ILE A 176 11.12 -16.75 21.73
N LYS A 177 10.50 -17.37 22.74
CA LYS A 177 11.20 -17.95 23.89
C LYS A 177 12.18 -19.05 23.46
N GLU A 178 11.76 -19.95 22.59
CA GLU A 178 12.59 -21.05 22.09
C GLU A 178 13.78 -20.55 21.27
N ARG A 179 13.57 -19.52 20.44
CA ARG A 179 14.61 -18.99 19.57
C ARG A 179 15.61 -18.08 20.28
N VAL A 180 15.13 -17.25 21.21
CA VAL A 180 15.95 -16.24 21.91
C VAL A 180 16.62 -16.83 23.15
N GLY A 181 15.96 -17.75 23.86
CA GLY A 181 16.45 -18.30 25.12
C GLY A 181 16.75 -17.20 26.14
N THR A 182 17.98 -17.16 26.63
CA THR A 182 18.47 -16.18 27.62
C THR A 182 19.16 -14.98 26.99
N SER A 183 19.33 -14.94 25.66
CA SER A 183 19.97 -13.83 24.97
C SER A 183 19.15 -12.54 25.11
N LYS A 184 19.83 -11.41 24.94
CA LYS A 184 19.16 -10.11 24.92
C LYS A 184 18.55 -9.85 23.54
N VAL A 185 17.46 -9.10 23.49
CA VAL A 185 16.79 -8.71 22.25
C VAL A 185 16.78 -7.19 22.15
N LEU A 186 17.47 -6.67 21.15
CA LEU A 186 17.43 -5.27 20.77
C LEU A 186 16.25 -5.03 19.83
N VAL A 187 15.41 -4.05 20.13
CA VAL A 187 14.35 -3.58 19.23
C VAL A 187 14.53 -2.09 18.98
N LEU A 188 14.51 -1.71 17.69
CA LEU A 188 14.61 -0.31 17.28
C LEU A 188 13.19 0.26 17.16
N LEU A 189 12.81 1.09 18.13
CA LEU A 189 11.46 1.62 18.26
C LEU A 189 11.33 2.88 17.39
N SER A 190 10.53 2.82 16.33
CA SER A 190 10.28 3.97 15.44
C SER A 190 9.16 4.89 15.92
N GLY A 191 8.37 4.46 16.91
CA GLY A 191 7.16 5.15 17.36
C GLY A 191 5.90 4.81 16.53
N GLY A 192 6.02 3.97 15.51
CA GLY A 192 4.88 3.41 14.77
C GLY A 192 4.19 2.27 15.52
N VAL A 193 2.95 1.97 15.15
CA VAL A 193 2.12 0.93 15.78
C VAL A 193 2.85 -0.42 15.79
N ASP A 194 3.37 -0.88 14.65
CA ASP A 194 3.99 -2.20 14.53
C ASP A 194 5.22 -2.35 15.43
N ALA A 195 6.07 -1.32 15.49
CA ALA A 195 7.28 -1.34 16.34
C ALA A 195 6.91 -1.38 17.84
N THR A 196 5.88 -0.66 18.24
CA THR A 196 5.40 -0.65 19.63
C THR A 196 4.72 -1.96 20.00
N VAL A 197 3.86 -2.51 19.13
CA VAL A 197 3.22 -3.82 19.36
C VAL A 197 4.26 -4.94 19.40
N CYS A 198 5.26 -4.91 18.53
CA CYS A 198 6.39 -5.83 18.57
C CYS A 198 7.16 -5.75 19.89
N THR A 199 7.43 -4.53 20.37
CA THR A 199 8.11 -4.32 21.66
C THR A 199 7.28 -4.84 22.83
N ALA A 200 5.96 -4.61 22.82
CA ALA A 200 5.04 -5.11 23.83
C ALA A 200 4.97 -6.65 23.83
N LEU A 201 4.89 -7.26 22.65
CA LEU A 201 4.93 -8.73 22.48
C LEU A 201 6.23 -9.32 23.03
N LEU A 202 7.38 -8.71 22.74
CA LEU A 202 8.68 -9.16 23.27
C LEU A 202 8.75 -9.03 24.80
N ASN A 203 8.25 -7.93 25.37
CA ASN A 203 8.19 -7.74 26.83
C ASN A 203 7.26 -8.73 27.54
N ARG A 204 6.22 -9.20 26.85
CA ARG A 204 5.32 -10.24 27.35
C ARG A 204 5.95 -11.64 27.23
N ALA A 205 6.71 -11.86 26.17
CA ALA A 205 7.36 -13.14 25.90
C ALA A 205 8.65 -13.37 26.71
N LEU A 206 9.40 -12.32 27.02
CA LEU A 206 10.74 -12.41 27.61
C LEU A 206 10.81 -11.66 28.95
N ASN A 207 11.89 -11.88 29.70
CA ASN A 207 12.11 -11.15 30.94
C ASN A 207 12.41 -9.67 30.68
N GLN A 208 12.03 -8.80 31.62
CA GLN A 208 12.17 -7.34 31.47
C GLN A 208 13.61 -6.88 31.22
N GLY A 209 14.62 -7.61 31.74
CA GLY A 209 16.04 -7.32 31.50
C GLY A 209 16.60 -7.83 30.16
N GLN A 210 15.84 -8.65 29.42
CA GLN A 210 16.27 -9.16 28.12
C GLN A 210 15.90 -8.22 26.97
N VAL A 211 14.83 -7.44 27.10
CA VAL A 211 14.34 -6.57 26.02
C VAL A 211 14.96 -5.18 26.13
N ILE A 212 15.73 -4.79 25.13
CA ILE A 212 16.37 -3.48 25.02
C ILE A 212 15.66 -2.72 23.90
N ALA A 213 14.80 -1.77 24.27
CA ALA A 213 14.12 -0.91 23.31
C ALA A 213 14.87 0.41 23.15
N VAL A 214 15.33 0.69 21.93
CA VAL A 214 16.03 1.94 21.57
C VAL A 214 15.15 2.76 20.65
N HIS A 215 14.71 3.93 21.12
CA HIS A 215 14.04 4.92 20.28
C HIS A 215 15.04 5.93 19.75
N ILE A 216 15.07 6.12 18.43
CA ILE A 216 15.92 7.12 17.76
C ILE A 216 15.01 8.17 17.14
N ASP A 217 14.99 9.37 17.72
CA ASP A 217 14.32 10.51 17.09
C ASP A 217 15.15 10.98 15.89
N ASN A 218 14.58 10.85 14.70
CA ASN A 218 15.20 11.29 13.45
C ASN A 218 15.04 12.81 13.20
N GLY A 219 14.30 13.52 14.05
CA GLY A 219 14.01 14.94 13.94
C GLY A 219 12.87 15.31 12.99
N PHE A 220 12.18 14.32 12.41
CA PHE A 220 11.10 14.48 11.43
C PHE A 220 9.74 13.94 11.91
N MET A 221 9.61 13.63 13.20
CA MET A 221 8.37 13.14 13.82
C MET A 221 7.29 14.23 13.93
N ARG A 222 6.03 13.85 14.18
CA ARG A 222 4.89 14.78 14.32
C ARG A 222 4.96 15.55 15.65
N LYS A 223 4.20 16.65 15.73
CA LYS A 223 4.10 17.47 16.94
C LYS A 223 3.60 16.62 18.12
N ARG A 224 4.22 16.77 19.29
CA ARG A 224 3.90 16.05 20.55
C ARG A 224 4.07 14.53 20.53
N GLU A 225 4.45 13.90 19.40
CA GLU A 225 4.74 12.46 19.39
C GLU A 225 6.07 12.13 20.07
N CYS A 226 7.06 13.02 19.97
CA CYS A 226 8.32 12.84 20.68
C CYS A 226 8.25 13.33 22.12
N GLN A 227 7.39 14.26 22.51
CA GLN A 227 7.40 14.81 23.88
C GLN A 227 7.11 13.77 24.97
N SER A 228 6.30 12.74 24.70
CA SER A 228 6.12 11.62 25.64
C SER A 228 7.33 10.67 25.72
N VAL A 229 8.26 10.76 24.77
CA VAL A 229 9.48 9.91 24.68
C VAL A 229 10.77 10.71 24.96
N GLU A 230 10.77 12.01 24.73
CA GLU A 230 11.86 12.98 24.95
C GLU A 230 12.21 13.09 26.44
N GLY A 231 11.22 12.96 27.34
CA GLY A 231 11.47 12.91 28.78
C GLY A 231 12.36 11.73 29.21
N ALA A 232 12.33 10.63 28.45
CA ALA A 232 13.20 9.47 28.65
C ALA A 232 14.54 9.61 27.90
N LEU A 233 14.54 10.17 26.69
CA LEU A 233 15.74 10.31 25.85
C LEU A 233 16.67 11.47 26.23
N LYS A 234 16.16 12.56 26.82
CA LYS A 234 17.02 13.66 27.33
C LYS A 234 18.01 13.19 28.40
N LYS A 235 17.71 12.09 29.12
CA LYS A 235 18.60 11.46 30.09
C LYS A 235 19.76 10.70 29.43
N LEU A 236 19.69 10.42 28.13
CA LEU A 236 20.67 9.63 27.37
C LEU A 236 21.57 10.46 26.45
N GLY A 237 21.39 11.79 26.34
CA GLY A 237 22.39 12.69 25.74
C GLY A 237 22.61 12.60 24.22
N ILE A 238 21.83 11.82 23.48
CA ILE A 238 22.04 11.62 22.04
C ILE A 238 21.42 12.79 21.23
N GLN A 239 22.26 13.62 20.61
CA GLN A 239 21.85 14.65 19.64
C GLN A 239 22.14 14.20 18.21
N VAL A 240 21.10 14.05 17.38
CA VAL A 240 21.24 13.74 15.96
C VAL A 240 21.58 15.01 15.16
N LYS A 241 22.86 15.20 14.78
CA LYS A 241 23.29 16.31 13.92
C LYS A 241 22.74 16.13 12.49
N GLN A 242 21.85 17.05 12.10
CA GLN A 242 21.09 17.04 10.84
C GLN A 242 21.94 17.39 9.60
N ASN A 243 22.38 16.38 8.84
CA ASN A 243 23.06 16.54 7.53
C ASN A 243 22.09 16.57 6.31
N LEU A 244 20.79 16.72 6.51
CA LEU A 244 19.75 16.65 5.47
C LEU A 244 19.33 18.01 4.88
N LYS A 245 19.97 19.10 5.32
CA LYS A 245 19.49 20.47 5.10
C LYS A 245 19.47 20.95 3.64
N MET A 246 20.12 20.25 2.71
CA MET A 246 20.24 20.69 1.30
C MET A 246 19.70 19.66 0.28
N THR A 247 19.15 18.53 0.72
CA THR A 247 18.75 17.45 -0.21
C THR A 247 17.34 17.68 -0.76
N THR A 248 17.20 17.76 -2.09
CA THR A 248 15.90 17.84 -2.78
C THR A 248 15.37 16.47 -3.22
N SER A 249 16.26 15.57 -3.65
CA SER A 249 15.91 14.23 -4.13
C SER A 249 15.28 13.35 -3.01
N PRO A 250 14.05 12.85 -3.20
CA PRO A 250 13.38 12.03 -2.18
C PRO A 250 14.06 10.68 -1.96
N GLU A 251 14.65 10.06 -2.98
CA GLU A 251 15.38 8.80 -2.80
C GLU A 251 16.69 9.00 -2.02
N GLU A 252 17.40 10.13 -2.25
CA GLU A 252 18.57 10.48 -1.43
C GLU A 252 18.18 10.80 0.01
N LYS A 253 17.06 11.50 0.24
CA LYS A 253 16.52 11.70 1.61
C LYS A 253 16.29 10.36 2.32
N ARG A 254 15.62 9.40 1.65
CA ARG A 254 15.38 8.06 2.21
C ARG A 254 16.68 7.35 2.54
N LYS A 255 17.64 7.37 1.62
CA LYS A 255 18.96 6.75 1.77
C LYS A 255 19.75 7.36 2.93
N ILE A 256 19.84 8.69 3.00
CA ILE A 256 20.55 9.40 4.08
C ILE A 256 19.91 9.12 5.44
N ILE A 257 18.58 9.19 5.55
CA ILE A 257 17.86 8.89 6.80
C ILE A 257 18.10 7.44 7.21
N GLY A 258 17.95 6.48 6.30
CA GLY A 258 18.19 5.07 6.57
C GLY A 258 19.63 4.80 7.04
N ILE A 259 20.62 5.34 6.34
CA ILE A 259 22.04 5.22 6.71
C ILE A 259 22.30 5.84 8.08
N THR A 260 21.80 7.04 8.33
CA THR A 260 22.03 7.77 9.59
C THR A 260 21.41 7.06 10.77
N PHE A 261 20.16 6.61 10.63
CA PHE A 261 19.45 5.82 11.65
C PHE A 261 20.25 4.58 12.04
N VAL A 262 20.78 3.87 11.03
CA VAL A 262 21.53 2.64 11.24
C VAL A 262 22.93 2.90 11.83
N LYS A 263 23.59 4.01 11.49
CA LYS A 263 24.84 4.41 12.13
C LYS A 263 24.65 4.70 13.62
N ILE A 264 23.65 5.50 13.96
CA ILE A 264 23.32 5.82 15.36
C ILE A 264 22.93 4.56 16.13
N ALA A 265 22.14 3.67 15.52
CA ALA A 265 21.80 2.40 16.14
C ALA A 265 23.07 1.59 16.49
N ASN A 266 24.07 1.54 15.60
CA ASN A 266 25.33 0.85 15.90
C ASN A 266 26.14 1.54 17.01
N GLU A 267 26.16 2.87 17.05
CA GLU A 267 26.84 3.64 18.11
C GLU A 267 26.21 3.33 19.47
N VAL A 268 24.88 3.38 19.58
CA VAL A 268 24.15 3.06 20.81
C VAL A 268 24.40 1.62 21.26
N VAL A 269 24.42 0.65 20.33
CA VAL A 269 24.75 -0.74 20.65
C VAL A 269 26.18 -0.88 21.17
N GLY A 270 27.13 -0.15 20.57
CA GLY A 270 28.52 -0.12 21.00
C GLY A 270 28.68 0.46 22.41
N GLU A 271 28.01 1.57 22.71
CA GLU A 271 28.00 2.20 24.04
C GLU A 271 27.42 1.29 25.13
N MET A 272 26.41 0.49 24.77
CA MET A 272 25.83 -0.51 25.67
C MET A 272 26.72 -1.76 25.85
N ASN A 273 27.89 -1.81 25.22
CA ASN A 273 28.82 -2.96 25.22
C ASN A 273 28.14 -4.29 24.87
N LEU A 274 27.16 -4.24 23.97
CA LEU A 274 26.41 -5.39 23.53
C LEU A 274 27.20 -6.17 22.48
N LYS A 275 27.57 -7.40 22.82
CA LYS A 275 28.26 -8.30 21.90
C LYS A 275 27.28 -8.85 20.86
N PRO A 276 27.58 -8.81 19.55
CA PRO A 276 26.72 -9.39 18.51
C PRO A 276 26.43 -10.88 18.75
N GLU A 277 27.35 -11.57 19.40
CA GLU A 277 27.23 -12.99 19.71
C GLU A 277 26.09 -13.30 20.69
N GLU A 278 25.73 -12.34 21.55
CA GLU A 278 24.81 -12.49 22.68
C GLU A 278 23.46 -11.76 22.49
N VAL A 279 23.25 -11.14 21.32
CA VAL A 279 22.10 -10.25 21.05
C VAL A 279 21.34 -10.64 19.78
N PHE A 280 20.01 -10.62 19.87
CA PHE A 280 19.10 -10.68 18.73
C PHE A 280 18.61 -9.28 18.36
N LEU A 281 18.33 -9.06 17.07
CA LEU A 281 17.66 -7.86 16.59
C LEU A 281 16.21 -8.20 16.23
N ALA A 282 15.26 -7.56 16.90
CA ALA A 282 13.85 -7.66 16.58
C ALA A 282 13.38 -6.51 15.70
N GLN A 283 12.49 -6.83 14.77
CA GLN A 283 11.91 -5.87 13.82
C GLN A 283 10.39 -5.98 13.88
N GLY A 284 9.73 -4.86 14.22
CA GLY A 284 8.26 -4.76 14.16
C GLY A 284 7.75 -4.44 12.76
N THR A 285 8.56 -3.78 11.94
CA THR A 285 8.13 -3.30 10.63
C THR A 285 8.15 -4.41 9.58
N LEU A 286 7.07 -4.55 8.83
CA LEU A 286 6.98 -5.34 7.59
C LEU A 286 7.82 -4.74 6.44
N TRP A 287 8.86 -3.96 6.73
CA TRP A 287 9.68 -3.22 5.77
C TRP A 287 11.02 -3.95 5.51
N PRO A 288 11.06 -4.95 4.61
CA PRO A 288 12.33 -5.51 4.17
C PRO A 288 13.22 -4.44 3.51
N ASP A 289 12.64 -3.48 2.77
CA ASP A 289 13.36 -2.54 1.90
C ASP A 289 14.29 -1.55 2.63
N LEU A 290 13.92 -1.07 3.84
CA LEU A 290 14.75 -0.11 4.60
C LEU A 290 16.01 -0.77 5.14
N ILE A 291 15.90 -2.02 5.58
CA ILE A 291 17.03 -2.81 6.06
C ILE A 291 17.81 -3.42 4.91
N GLU A 292 17.17 -3.77 3.79
CA GLU A 292 17.87 -4.24 2.59
C GLU A 292 18.81 -3.16 2.04
N SER A 293 18.33 -1.92 1.91
CA SER A 293 19.17 -0.79 1.50
C SER A 293 20.25 -0.44 2.53
N ALA A 294 19.98 -0.62 3.83
CA ALA A 294 20.94 -0.34 4.90
C ALA A 294 21.92 -1.49 5.20
N SER A 295 21.65 -2.71 4.75
CA SER A 295 22.50 -3.90 4.96
C SER A 295 23.86 -3.78 4.29
N LEU A 296 23.98 -2.90 3.28
CA LEU A 296 25.25 -2.53 2.66
C LEU A 296 26.12 -1.65 3.57
N VAL A 297 25.53 -0.97 4.56
CA VAL A 297 26.18 0.09 5.34
C VAL A 297 26.35 -0.29 6.82
N ALA A 298 25.46 -1.10 7.40
CA ALA A 298 25.63 -1.63 8.77
C ALA A 298 26.29 -3.00 8.81
N LYS A 299 27.53 -3.04 9.31
CA LYS A 299 28.22 -4.29 9.60
C LYS A 299 27.47 -5.16 10.62
N LEU A 300 26.89 -4.56 11.68
CA LEU A 300 26.18 -5.30 12.73
C LEU A 300 24.87 -5.94 12.23
N ILE A 301 23.98 -5.15 11.62
CA ILE A 301 22.70 -5.67 11.09
C ILE A 301 22.95 -6.76 10.04
N ARG A 302 23.99 -6.58 9.22
CA ARG A 302 24.40 -7.61 8.26
C ARG A 302 24.92 -8.87 8.94
N LYS A 303 25.83 -8.75 9.92
CA LYS A 303 26.36 -9.87 10.72
C LYS A 303 25.25 -10.63 11.45
N LEU A 304 24.35 -9.93 12.16
CA LEU A 304 23.19 -10.54 12.83
C LEU A 304 22.26 -11.26 11.85
N ARG A 305 22.11 -10.76 10.62
CA ARG A 305 21.32 -11.44 9.59
C ARG A 305 22.04 -12.67 9.04
N GLU A 306 23.34 -12.58 8.77
CA GLU A 306 24.19 -13.70 8.35
C GLU A 306 24.17 -14.83 9.41
N GLU A 307 24.16 -14.46 10.70
CA GLU A 307 24.05 -15.38 11.83
C GLU A 307 22.61 -15.83 12.15
N GLY A 308 21.60 -15.35 11.42
CA GLY A 308 20.20 -15.72 11.65
C GLY A 308 19.57 -15.18 12.94
N LYS A 309 20.17 -14.15 13.55
CA LYS A 309 19.74 -13.49 14.80
C LYS A 309 18.81 -12.29 14.60
N VAL A 310 18.27 -12.11 13.40
CA VAL A 310 17.19 -11.16 13.15
C VAL A 310 15.85 -11.89 13.25
N ILE A 311 14.97 -11.41 14.13
CA ILE A 311 13.62 -11.93 14.31
C ILE A 311 12.58 -10.88 13.89
N ALA A 312 11.49 -11.34 13.26
CA ALA A 312 10.37 -10.51 12.87
C ALA A 312 9.08 -11.14 13.42
N PRO A 313 8.73 -10.87 14.69
CA PRO A 313 7.59 -11.51 15.36
C PRO A 313 6.25 -11.28 14.65
N LEU A 314 6.07 -10.08 14.08
CA LEU A 314 4.81 -9.69 13.45
C LEU A 314 4.69 -10.11 11.97
N LYS A 315 5.65 -10.88 11.43
CA LYS A 315 5.72 -11.23 10.00
C LYS A 315 4.48 -11.99 9.49
N ASP A 316 3.84 -12.75 10.38
CA ASP A 316 2.69 -13.61 10.06
C ASP A 316 1.36 -12.94 10.42
N PHE A 317 1.36 -11.69 10.91
CA PHE A 317 0.16 -10.94 11.30
C PHE A 317 -0.19 -9.86 10.27
N HIS A 318 -1.48 -9.72 10.00
CA HIS A 318 -2.03 -8.61 9.21
C HIS A 318 -2.17 -7.35 10.08
N GLN A 319 -2.27 -6.18 9.44
CA GLN A 319 -2.26 -4.88 10.15
C GLN A 319 -3.44 -4.72 11.12
N ASP A 320 -4.61 -5.23 10.77
CA ASP A 320 -5.79 -5.29 11.62
C ASP A 320 -5.56 -6.19 12.84
N GLU A 321 -4.91 -7.33 12.66
CA GLU A 321 -4.53 -8.25 13.73
C GLU A 321 -3.47 -7.63 14.66
N VAL A 322 -2.48 -6.93 14.12
CA VAL A 322 -1.49 -6.16 14.90
C VAL A 322 -2.18 -5.14 15.80
N ARG A 323 -3.25 -4.50 15.33
CA ARG A 323 -4.04 -3.58 16.16
C ARG A 323 -4.82 -4.29 17.26
N ILE A 324 -5.38 -5.46 16.98
CA ILE A 324 -6.05 -6.28 18.00
C ILE A 324 -5.06 -6.67 19.10
N LEU A 325 -3.88 -7.18 18.72
CA LEU A 325 -2.80 -7.50 19.67
C LEU A 325 -2.41 -6.28 20.51
N GLY A 326 -2.27 -5.11 19.89
CA GLY A 326 -1.95 -3.88 20.62
C GLY A 326 -2.97 -3.54 21.71
N ARG A 327 -4.26 -3.74 21.45
CA ARG A 327 -5.32 -3.55 22.45
C ARG A 327 -5.25 -4.57 23.57
N GLU A 328 -5.01 -5.84 23.24
CA GLU A 328 -4.87 -6.92 24.22
C GLU A 328 -3.66 -6.70 25.14
N PHE A 329 -2.60 -6.06 24.64
CA PHE A 329 -1.44 -5.66 25.45
C PHE A 329 -1.67 -4.39 26.28
N GLY A 330 -2.87 -3.81 26.25
CA GLY A 330 -3.22 -2.61 27.01
C GLY A 330 -2.67 -1.31 26.42
N LEU A 331 -2.30 -1.28 25.14
CA LEU A 331 -1.90 -0.03 24.49
C LEU A 331 -3.13 0.88 24.34
N PRO A 332 -2.98 2.21 24.53
CA PRO A 332 -4.09 3.15 24.39
C PRO A 332 -4.74 3.08 23.00
N GLU A 333 -6.08 3.09 22.92
CA GLU A 333 -6.81 3.01 21.65
C GLU A 333 -6.39 4.11 20.67
N GLU A 334 -6.18 5.33 21.18
CA GLU A 334 -5.68 6.47 20.40
C GLU A 334 -4.31 6.26 19.77
N PHE A 335 -3.53 5.32 20.28
CA PHE A 335 -2.23 4.94 19.74
C PHE A 335 -2.37 3.84 18.68
N VAL A 336 -3.10 2.76 18.99
CA VAL A 336 -3.24 1.61 18.09
C VAL A 336 -4.04 1.93 16.83
N SER A 337 -5.01 2.85 16.95
CA SER A 337 -5.83 3.33 15.84
C SER A 337 -5.20 4.49 15.05
N ARG A 338 -3.93 4.82 15.29
CA ARG A 338 -3.23 5.84 14.48
C ARG A 338 -3.09 5.40 13.03
N HIS A 339 -3.14 6.40 12.15
CA HIS A 339 -2.74 6.22 10.76
C HIS A 339 -1.26 5.83 10.67
N PRO A 340 -0.90 4.95 9.72
CA PRO A 340 0.50 4.61 9.46
C PRO A 340 1.32 5.87 9.21
N PHE A 341 2.56 5.85 9.70
CA PHE A 341 3.50 6.95 9.55
C PHE A 341 4.79 6.44 8.93
N PRO A 342 5.28 7.04 7.82
CA PRO A 342 6.42 6.50 7.11
C PRO A 342 7.72 6.61 7.94
N GLY A 343 8.66 5.69 7.74
CA GLY A 343 9.96 5.71 8.43
C GLY A 343 10.77 7.01 8.24
N PRO A 344 10.89 7.56 7.01
CA PRO A 344 11.44 8.89 6.76
C PRO A 344 10.57 10.06 7.29
N SER A 345 9.38 9.75 7.80
CA SER A 345 8.50 10.69 8.51
C SER A 345 8.18 11.95 7.69
N LEU A 346 8.18 13.14 8.30
CA LEU A 346 7.89 14.39 7.59
C LEU A 346 8.91 14.77 6.52
N ALA A 347 10.09 14.14 6.45
CA ALA A 347 11.12 14.47 5.47
C ALA A 347 10.67 14.24 4.02
N ILE A 348 9.79 13.26 3.80
CA ILE A 348 9.17 12.98 2.50
C ILE A 348 7.84 13.72 2.27
N ARG A 349 7.34 14.42 3.30
CA ARG A 349 6.14 15.27 3.24
C ARG A 349 6.47 16.76 3.05
N VAL A 350 7.75 17.10 2.91
CA VAL A 350 8.19 18.42 2.44
C VAL A 350 8.74 18.25 1.02
N ILE A 351 8.07 18.87 0.05
CA ILE A 351 8.64 19.01 -1.29
C ILE A 351 9.76 20.04 -1.20
N CYS A 352 11.00 19.58 -1.35
CA CYS A 352 12.17 20.45 -1.32
C CYS A 352 12.55 20.83 -2.74
N ALA A 353 12.71 22.11 -2.98
CA ALA A 353 13.09 22.67 -4.27
C ALA A 353 13.92 23.93 -4.05
N GLU A 354 14.90 24.11 -4.92
CA GLU A 354 15.68 25.35 -5.06
C GLU A 354 15.22 26.07 -6.32
N GLU A 355 15.14 25.31 -7.42
CA GLU A 355 14.66 25.78 -8.72
C GLU A 355 13.27 25.21 -9.08
N PRO A 356 12.47 25.94 -9.88
CA PRO A 356 11.19 25.43 -10.37
C PRO A 356 11.40 24.24 -11.31
N TYR A 357 10.55 23.22 -11.18
CA TYR A 357 10.57 22.10 -12.10
C TYR A 357 9.79 22.43 -13.37
N ILE A 358 10.53 22.77 -14.43
CA ILE A 358 9.98 23.10 -15.75
C ILE A 358 10.83 22.38 -16.80
N CYS A 359 10.22 21.49 -17.58
CA CYS A 359 10.83 20.85 -18.74
C CYS A 359 10.24 21.41 -20.05
N LYS A 360 10.77 20.95 -21.19
CA LYS A 360 10.36 21.41 -22.53
C LYS A 360 8.86 21.23 -22.83
N ASP A 361 8.24 20.25 -22.20
CA ASP A 361 6.83 19.90 -22.32
C ASP A 361 5.88 20.76 -21.47
N PHE A 362 6.41 21.63 -20.60
CA PHE A 362 5.62 22.44 -19.67
C PHE A 362 4.63 23.38 -20.37
N PRO A 363 4.99 24.14 -21.43
CA PRO A 363 4.04 25.02 -22.11
C PRO A 363 2.97 24.24 -22.88
N GLU A 364 3.36 23.17 -23.58
CA GLU A 364 2.44 22.31 -24.34
C GLU A 364 1.40 21.68 -23.41
N THR A 365 1.85 21.13 -22.28
CA THR A 365 0.96 20.50 -21.30
C THR A 365 -0.01 21.51 -20.69
N ASN A 366 0.45 22.73 -20.36
CA ASN A 366 -0.44 23.78 -19.89
C ASN A 366 -1.50 24.18 -20.93
N ASN A 367 -1.15 24.22 -22.22
CA ASN A 367 -2.14 24.49 -23.27
C ASN A 367 -3.19 23.38 -23.34
N ILE A 368 -2.79 22.12 -23.23
CA ILE A 368 -3.74 20.98 -23.16
C ILE A 368 -4.65 21.13 -21.93
N LEU A 369 -4.11 21.47 -20.76
CA LEU A 369 -4.89 21.65 -19.54
C LEU A 369 -5.88 22.81 -19.64
N LYS A 370 -5.51 23.93 -20.27
CA LYS A 370 -6.42 25.05 -20.55
C LYS A 370 -7.61 24.60 -21.41
N ILE A 371 -7.36 23.80 -22.44
CA ILE A 371 -8.42 23.26 -23.31
C ILE A 371 -9.32 22.30 -22.53
N VAL A 372 -8.75 21.47 -21.66
CA VAL A 372 -9.53 20.54 -20.82
C VAL A 372 -10.41 21.30 -19.82
N ALA A 373 -9.91 22.38 -19.22
CA ALA A 373 -10.65 23.20 -18.26
C ALA A 373 -11.73 24.08 -18.92
N ASP A 374 -11.50 24.52 -20.15
CA ASP A 374 -12.41 25.36 -20.94
C ASP A 374 -12.93 24.64 -22.20
N PHE A 375 -13.29 23.37 -22.04
CA PHE A 375 -13.57 22.49 -23.18
C PHE A 375 -14.84 22.88 -23.93
N PHE A 376 -15.90 23.26 -23.22
CA PHE A 376 -17.14 23.74 -23.83
C PHE A 376 -16.88 24.93 -24.77
N ALA A 377 -16.19 25.98 -24.30
CA ALA A 377 -15.88 27.13 -25.13
C ALA A 377 -14.89 26.78 -26.26
N SER A 378 -13.93 25.89 -25.99
CA SER A 378 -12.99 25.38 -26.99
C SER A 378 -13.68 24.61 -28.11
N VAL A 379 -14.77 23.88 -27.83
CA VAL A 379 -15.57 23.19 -28.85
C VAL A 379 -16.31 24.16 -29.75
N ILE A 380 -16.80 25.28 -29.20
CA ILE A 380 -17.45 26.36 -29.98
C ILE A 380 -16.42 27.06 -30.88
N LYS A 381 -15.20 27.28 -30.38
CA LYS A 381 -14.09 27.91 -31.12
C LYS A 381 -12.93 26.91 -31.34
N PRO A 382 -13.08 26.00 -32.31
CA PRO A 382 -12.12 24.92 -32.50
C PRO A 382 -10.76 25.45 -32.96
N HIS A 383 -9.71 24.86 -32.41
CA HIS A 383 -8.32 25.11 -32.77
C HIS A 383 -7.58 23.76 -32.86
N THR A 384 -6.40 23.73 -33.48
CA THR A 384 -5.70 22.48 -33.84
C THR A 384 -5.44 21.54 -32.66
N LEU A 385 -5.17 22.09 -31.47
CA LEU A 385 -4.94 21.31 -30.25
C LEU A 385 -6.19 20.61 -29.71
N LEU A 386 -7.39 21.13 -29.96
CA LEU A 386 -8.64 20.48 -29.54
C LEU A 386 -8.80 19.11 -30.20
N GLN A 387 -8.38 18.97 -31.46
CA GLN A 387 -8.47 17.70 -32.19
C GLN A 387 -7.60 16.62 -31.54
N ARG A 388 -6.45 17.00 -30.96
CA ARG A 388 -5.61 16.06 -30.19
C ARG A 388 -6.31 15.60 -28.91
N VAL A 389 -6.96 16.51 -28.19
CA VAL A 389 -7.73 16.16 -26.99
C VAL A 389 -8.89 15.23 -27.34
N LYS A 390 -9.65 15.54 -28.40
CA LYS A 390 -10.75 14.70 -28.88
C LYS A 390 -10.28 13.32 -29.33
N ALA A 391 -9.17 13.22 -30.05
CA ALA A 391 -8.60 11.94 -30.49
C ALA A 391 -8.15 11.04 -29.31
N CYS A 392 -7.81 11.62 -28.16
CA CYS A 392 -7.36 10.90 -26.97
C CYS A 392 -8.46 10.71 -25.90
N THR A 393 -9.69 11.18 -26.15
CA THR A 393 -10.82 11.08 -25.22
C THR A 393 -11.96 10.27 -25.83
N THR A 394 -12.67 9.49 -25.01
CA THR A 394 -13.88 8.78 -25.45
C THR A 394 -15.06 9.74 -25.57
N GLU A 395 -16.04 9.43 -26.42
CA GLU A 395 -17.26 10.26 -26.60
C GLU A 395 -17.97 10.54 -25.28
N GLU A 396 -18.18 9.51 -24.44
CA GLU A 396 -18.75 9.65 -23.09
C GLU A 396 -17.96 10.63 -22.20
N ALA A 397 -16.62 10.61 -22.29
CA ALA A 397 -15.77 11.52 -21.51
C ALA A 397 -15.85 12.95 -22.06
N GLN A 398 -16.02 13.12 -23.37
CA GLN A 398 -16.20 14.43 -24.00
C GLN A 398 -17.55 15.03 -23.60
N GLU A 399 -18.64 14.26 -23.65
CA GLU A 399 -19.97 14.70 -23.19
C GLU A 399 -19.94 15.15 -21.73
N LYS A 400 -19.30 14.36 -20.86
CA LYS A 400 -19.12 14.73 -19.46
C LYS A 400 -18.25 15.98 -19.29
N LEU A 401 -17.20 16.17 -20.11
CA LEU A 401 -16.41 17.40 -20.11
C LEU A 401 -17.25 18.62 -20.47
N VAL A 402 -18.06 18.52 -21.52
CA VAL A 402 -18.95 19.60 -21.99
C VAL A 402 -19.92 19.99 -20.87
N GLN A 403 -20.52 19.01 -20.19
CA GLN A 403 -21.40 19.27 -19.04
C GLN A 403 -20.66 19.98 -17.91
N ILE A 404 -19.49 19.47 -17.49
CA ILE A 404 -18.73 20.05 -16.38
C ILE A 404 -18.29 21.48 -16.67
N THR A 405 -17.72 21.71 -17.85
CA THR A 405 -17.10 22.99 -18.24
C THR A 405 -18.10 24.04 -18.74
N SER A 406 -19.36 23.65 -19.00
CA SER A 406 -20.45 24.62 -19.23
C SER A 406 -21.08 25.11 -17.93
N LEU A 407 -21.10 24.28 -16.88
CA LEU A 407 -21.65 24.62 -15.58
C LEU A 407 -20.66 25.37 -14.69
N HIS A 408 -19.37 25.05 -14.76
CA HIS A 408 -18.35 25.59 -13.87
C HIS A 408 -17.24 26.29 -14.65
N SER A 409 -16.84 27.47 -14.19
CA SER A 409 -15.63 28.14 -14.67
C SER A 409 -14.41 27.58 -13.93
N LEU A 410 -13.64 26.74 -14.63
CA LEU A 410 -12.47 26.04 -14.09
C LEU A 410 -11.18 26.55 -14.73
N ASN A 411 -10.11 26.55 -13.93
CA ASN A 411 -8.74 26.75 -14.41
C ASN A 411 -7.95 25.48 -14.10
N ALA A 412 -7.18 24.98 -15.07
CA ALA A 412 -6.23 23.89 -14.87
C ALA A 412 -4.85 24.25 -15.41
N PHE A 413 -3.80 23.98 -14.63
CA PHE A 413 -2.43 24.34 -14.95
C PHE A 413 -1.41 23.45 -14.22
N LEU A 414 -0.19 23.38 -14.74
CA LEU A 414 0.91 22.70 -14.08
C LEU A 414 1.48 23.55 -12.95
N LEU A 415 1.80 22.89 -11.83
CA LEU A 415 2.60 23.43 -10.75
C LEU A 415 4.07 23.05 -10.99
N PRO A 416 5.04 23.96 -10.80
CA PRO A 416 6.45 23.73 -11.10
C PRO A 416 7.16 22.89 -10.01
N VAL A 417 6.56 21.76 -9.64
CA VAL A 417 7.06 20.84 -8.60
C VAL A 417 6.97 19.40 -9.06
N LYS A 418 7.86 18.55 -8.53
CA LYS A 418 7.86 17.10 -8.77
C LYS A 418 7.12 16.36 -7.67
N THR A 419 6.34 15.37 -8.07
CA THR A 419 5.77 14.37 -7.17
C THR A 419 6.04 12.96 -7.67
N VAL A 420 6.19 12.03 -6.72
CA VAL A 420 6.21 10.60 -7.01
C VAL A 420 4.84 10.13 -7.50
N GLY A 421 4.86 9.21 -8.45
CA GLY A 421 3.76 8.41 -8.94
C GLY A 421 4.25 7.00 -9.26
N VAL A 422 3.34 6.10 -9.58
CA VAL A 422 3.64 4.76 -10.09
C VAL A 422 2.93 4.58 -11.41
N ARG A 423 3.70 4.24 -12.45
CA ARG A 423 3.20 3.99 -13.81
C ARG A 423 3.74 2.65 -14.27
N GLY A 424 2.84 1.70 -14.52
CA GLY A 424 3.23 0.31 -14.70
C GLY A 424 3.94 -0.21 -13.45
N ASP A 425 5.11 -0.82 -13.64
CA ASP A 425 5.89 -1.44 -12.56
C ASP A 425 6.92 -0.49 -11.93
N CYS A 426 7.02 0.76 -12.42
CA CYS A 426 8.08 1.70 -12.04
C CYS A 426 7.55 2.92 -11.30
N ARG A 427 8.35 3.42 -10.35
CA ARG A 427 8.16 4.77 -9.80
C ARG A 427 8.52 5.81 -10.86
N SER A 428 7.75 6.89 -10.92
CA SER A 428 7.99 8.05 -11.77
C SER A 428 7.96 9.32 -10.93
N TYR A 429 8.72 10.34 -11.33
CA TYR A 429 8.72 11.66 -10.71
C TYR A 429 8.35 12.69 -11.77
N SER A 430 7.17 13.30 -11.64
CA SER A 430 6.61 14.14 -12.69
C SER A 430 5.67 15.20 -12.11
N TYR A 431 4.98 15.95 -12.96
CA TYR A 431 4.26 17.16 -12.56
C TYR A 431 3.03 16.91 -11.68
N VAL A 432 2.60 17.99 -11.02
CA VAL A 432 1.30 18.14 -10.38
C VAL A 432 0.46 19.11 -11.20
N CYS A 433 -0.79 18.75 -11.48
CA CYS A 433 -1.79 19.65 -12.06
C CYS A 433 -2.63 20.26 -10.92
N GLY A 434 -2.73 21.59 -10.89
CA GLY A 434 -3.65 22.33 -10.03
C GLY A 434 -4.94 22.65 -10.77
N ILE A 435 -6.07 22.48 -10.09
CA ILE A 435 -7.40 22.91 -10.54
C ILE A 435 -7.94 23.91 -9.54
N SER A 436 -8.46 25.05 -10.01
CA SER A 436 -9.23 26.00 -9.20
C SER A 436 -10.54 26.33 -9.90
N SER A 437 -11.56 26.71 -9.14
CA SER A 437 -12.87 27.10 -9.68
C SER A 437 -13.26 28.49 -9.18
N LYS A 438 -14.12 29.18 -9.94
CA LYS A 438 -14.74 30.43 -9.47
C LYS A 438 -15.80 30.18 -8.40
N ASP A 439 -16.61 29.16 -8.62
CA ASP A 439 -17.73 28.77 -7.76
C ASP A 439 -17.37 27.50 -6.97
N GLU A 440 -18.18 27.16 -5.97
CA GLU A 440 -18.00 25.90 -5.23
C GLU A 440 -18.12 24.70 -6.18
N PRO A 441 -17.14 23.79 -6.21
CA PRO A 441 -17.15 22.69 -7.16
C PRO A 441 -18.12 21.60 -6.70
N ASP A 442 -18.89 21.05 -7.63
CA ASP A 442 -19.40 19.69 -7.47
C ASP A 442 -18.22 18.71 -7.41
N TRP A 443 -17.96 18.09 -6.26
CA TRP A 443 -16.77 17.29 -6.01
C TRP A 443 -16.61 16.07 -6.93
N GLU A 444 -17.69 15.58 -7.55
CA GLU A 444 -17.58 14.54 -8.58
C GLU A 444 -16.84 15.03 -9.83
N SER A 445 -17.01 16.31 -10.17
CA SER A 445 -16.45 16.93 -11.36
C SER A 445 -14.92 17.04 -11.31
N PRO A 446 -14.27 17.62 -10.29
CA PRO A 446 -12.83 17.58 -10.12
C PRO A 446 -12.26 16.17 -10.00
N ILE A 447 -12.97 15.22 -9.37
CA ILE A 447 -12.52 13.82 -9.27
C ILE A 447 -12.49 13.16 -10.66
N PHE A 448 -13.50 13.42 -11.47
CA PHE A 448 -13.51 12.96 -12.86
C PHE A 448 -12.32 13.55 -13.63
N LEU A 449 -12.05 14.86 -13.51
CA LEU A 449 -10.87 15.50 -14.12
C LEU A 449 -9.56 14.90 -13.60
N ALA A 450 -9.49 14.58 -12.30
CA ALA A 450 -8.32 13.95 -11.70
C ALA A 450 -8.02 12.54 -12.22
N ARG A 451 -9.04 11.84 -12.76
CA ARG A 451 -8.87 10.56 -13.44
C ARG A 451 -8.55 10.74 -14.92
N LEU A 452 -9.13 11.75 -15.56
CA LEU A 452 -8.95 11.99 -17.00
C LEU A 452 -7.58 12.59 -17.32
N ILE A 453 -7.18 13.65 -16.64
CA ILE A 453 -5.96 14.40 -16.94
C ILE A 453 -4.71 13.50 -16.97
N PRO A 454 -4.48 12.59 -15.99
CA PRO A 454 -3.30 11.73 -16.05
C PRO A 454 -3.32 10.65 -17.13
N ARG A 455 -4.50 10.34 -17.70
CA ARG A 455 -4.66 9.46 -18.88
C ARG A 455 -4.33 10.21 -20.17
N LEU A 456 -4.66 11.50 -20.25
CA LEU A 456 -4.32 12.35 -21.39
C LEU A 456 -2.84 12.74 -21.37
N CYS A 457 -2.34 13.13 -20.20
CA CYS A 457 -1.00 13.66 -20.00
C CYS A 457 -0.21 12.72 -19.10
N HIS A 458 0.60 11.84 -19.70
CA HIS A 458 1.39 10.86 -18.97
C HIS A 458 2.55 11.45 -18.14
N ASN A 459 2.86 12.73 -18.34
CA ASN A 459 3.78 13.52 -17.53
C ASN A 459 3.12 14.16 -16.29
N ILE A 460 1.85 13.87 -16.00
CA ILE A 460 1.17 14.37 -14.79
C ILE A 460 0.93 13.20 -13.84
N ASN A 461 1.50 13.27 -12.64
CA ASN A 461 1.38 12.21 -11.65
C ASN A 461 0.24 12.46 -10.65
N ARG A 462 -0.10 13.73 -10.40
CA ARG A 462 -1.15 14.12 -9.45
C ARG A 462 -1.97 15.27 -10.00
N VAL A 463 -3.24 15.30 -9.62
CA VAL A 463 -4.18 16.40 -9.78
C VAL A 463 -4.66 16.80 -8.39
N VAL A 464 -4.62 18.10 -8.10
CA VAL A 464 -5.04 18.69 -6.83
C VAL A 464 -6.06 19.80 -7.07
N TYR A 465 -7.04 19.91 -6.21
CA TYR A 465 -7.93 21.06 -6.15
C TYR A 465 -7.31 22.13 -5.24
N ILE A 466 -7.30 23.38 -5.67
CA ILE A 466 -6.77 24.53 -4.92
C ILE A 466 -7.99 25.27 -4.36
N PHE A 467 -8.14 25.30 -3.04
CA PHE A 467 -9.23 26.05 -2.40
C PHE A 467 -9.04 27.54 -2.61
N GLY A 468 -10.08 28.35 -2.39
CA GLY A 468 -10.02 29.81 -2.47
C GLY A 468 -10.43 30.37 -3.84
N PRO A 469 -10.11 31.64 -4.13
CA PRO A 469 -10.48 32.28 -5.39
C PRO A 469 -9.80 31.62 -6.60
N PRO A 470 -10.34 31.80 -7.81
CA PRO A 470 -9.76 31.22 -9.01
C PRO A 470 -8.34 31.75 -9.24
N VAL A 471 -7.39 30.83 -9.43
CA VAL A 471 -5.99 31.18 -9.68
C VAL A 471 -5.86 31.68 -11.11
N LYS A 472 -5.75 33.00 -11.25
CA LYS A 472 -5.58 33.67 -12.55
C LYS A 472 -4.18 33.46 -13.11
N GLU A 473 -3.18 33.60 -12.24
CA GLU A 473 -1.78 33.49 -12.61
C GLU A 473 -1.09 32.40 -11.79
N PRO A 474 -0.81 31.24 -12.39
CA PRO A 474 -0.19 30.14 -11.67
C PRO A 474 1.29 30.47 -11.37
N PRO A 475 1.81 30.04 -10.21
CA PRO A 475 3.21 30.29 -9.86
C PRO A 475 4.14 29.56 -10.83
N THR A 476 5.07 30.30 -11.42
CA THR A 476 6.15 29.77 -12.28
C THR A 476 7.47 29.60 -11.52
N GLU A 477 7.61 30.30 -10.39
CA GLU A 477 8.74 30.20 -9.46
C GLU A 477 8.37 29.36 -8.25
N VAL A 478 9.39 28.91 -7.52
CA VAL A 478 9.23 28.21 -6.25
C VAL A 478 9.90 29.00 -5.12
N THR A 479 9.36 28.88 -3.92
CA THR A 479 10.01 29.36 -2.70
C THR A 479 11.11 28.38 -2.31
N PRO A 480 12.39 28.76 -2.26
CA PRO A 480 13.47 27.87 -1.85
C PRO A 480 13.13 27.18 -0.53
N THR A 481 13.06 25.86 -0.56
CA THR A 481 12.53 25.06 0.56
C THR A 481 13.36 23.82 0.74
N PHE A 482 13.87 23.66 1.95
CA PHE A 482 14.63 22.50 2.37
C PHE A 482 14.15 22.00 3.73
N LEU A 483 14.74 20.91 4.21
CA LEU A 483 14.46 20.31 5.51
C LEU A 483 15.11 21.12 6.65
N THR A 484 14.69 22.38 6.81
CA THR A 484 15.12 23.27 7.89
C THR A 484 14.13 23.21 9.06
N THR A 485 14.59 23.55 10.26
CA THR A 485 13.76 23.51 11.48
C THR A 485 12.51 24.38 11.37
N GLY A 486 12.62 25.56 10.74
CA GLY A 486 11.48 26.46 10.51
C GLY A 486 10.40 25.80 9.63
N VAL A 487 10.81 25.28 8.47
CA VAL A 487 9.90 24.58 7.52
C VAL A 487 9.23 23.38 8.17
N LEU A 488 10.00 22.57 8.91
CA LEU A 488 9.47 21.41 9.63
C LEU A 488 8.50 21.82 10.74
N THR A 489 8.77 22.92 11.44
CA THR A 489 7.87 23.44 12.49
C THR A 489 6.54 23.88 11.88
N THR A 490 6.57 24.58 10.75
CA THR A 490 5.36 24.96 10.00
C THR A 490 4.57 23.72 9.57
N LEU A 491 5.22 22.71 8.98
CA LEU A 491 4.55 21.48 8.58
C LEU A 491 4.01 20.69 9.79
N ARG A 492 4.77 20.58 10.88
CA ARG A 492 4.32 19.94 12.12
C ARG A 492 3.06 20.58 12.68
N GLN A 493 2.97 21.91 12.62
CA GLN A 493 1.80 22.63 13.05
C GLN A 493 0.60 22.35 12.13
N ALA A 494 0.78 22.41 10.82
CA ALA A 494 -0.28 22.12 9.85
C ALA A 494 -0.78 20.66 9.94
N ASP A 495 0.14 19.69 10.06
CA ASP A 495 -0.19 18.27 10.23
C ASP A 495 -0.96 18.03 11.53
N PHE A 496 -0.57 18.70 12.62
CA PHE A 496 -1.26 18.62 13.91
C PHE A 496 -2.70 19.15 13.83
N GLU A 497 -2.91 20.35 13.29
CA GLU A 497 -4.27 20.92 13.18
C GLU A 497 -5.17 20.07 12.28
N ALA A 498 -4.65 19.59 11.15
CA ALA A 498 -5.41 18.72 10.25
C ALA A 498 -5.87 17.42 10.91
N HIS A 499 -4.95 16.73 11.59
CA HIS A 499 -5.30 15.48 12.27
C HIS A 499 -6.17 15.72 13.52
N ASN A 500 -6.06 16.89 14.15
CA ASN A 500 -6.93 17.23 15.28
C ASN A 500 -8.38 17.42 14.81
N VAL A 501 -8.60 18.21 13.76
CA VAL A 501 -9.93 18.40 13.15
C VAL A 501 -10.53 17.07 12.66
N LEU A 502 -9.74 16.21 12.01
CA LEU A 502 -10.19 14.90 11.55
C LEU A 502 -10.56 13.96 12.72
N ARG A 503 -9.88 14.08 13.86
CA ARG A 503 -10.15 13.27 15.05
C ARG A 503 -11.39 13.75 15.79
N GLU A 504 -11.48 15.05 16.06
CA GLU A 504 -12.62 15.67 16.74
C GLU A 504 -13.94 15.48 15.98
N SER A 505 -13.88 15.39 14.65
CA SER A 505 -15.04 15.11 13.82
C SER A 505 -15.48 13.64 13.80
N GLY A 506 -14.68 12.71 14.35
CA GLY A 506 -15.00 11.28 14.36
C GLY A 506 -14.73 10.53 13.04
N TYR A 507 -14.19 11.21 12.01
CA TYR A 507 -13.94 10.61 10.69
C TYR A 507 -12.54 10.00 10.53
N ALA A 508 -11.69 10.08 11.55
CA ALA A 508 -10.33 9.51 11.51
C ALA A 508 -10.30 8.02 11.12
N GLY A 509 -11.29 7.23 11.55
CA GLY A 509 -11.39 5.79 11.22
C GLY A 509 -11.87 5.50 9.79
N LYS A 510 -12.46 6.48 9.08
CA LYS A 510 -12.92 6.33 7.69
C LYS A 510 -11.80 6.51 6.67
N VAL A 511 -10.73 7.19 7.07
CA VAL A 511 -9.55 7.44 6.24
C VAL A 511 -8.44 6.50 6.67
N SER A 512 -7.83 5.76 5.73
CA SER A 512 -6.74 4.82 6.05
C SER A 512 -5.45 5.58 6.41
N GLN A 513 -5.20 6.71 5.74
CA GLN A 513 -4.07 7.59 6.02
C GLN A 513 -4.34 9.01 5.49
N MET A 514 -3.90 10.05 6.22
CA MET A 514 -3.98 11.44 5.75
C MET A 514 -2.61 12.15 5.75
N PRO A 515 -1.76 11.98 4.71
CA PRO A 515 -0.58 12.84 4.58
C PRO A 515 -0.94 14.32 4.46
N VAL A 516 -0.25 15.16 5.22
CA VAL A 516 -0.23 16.62 5.02
C VAL A 516 1.13 16.98 4.45
N ILE A 517 1.15 17.67 3.31
CA ILE A 517 2.37 17.92 2.53
C ILE A 517 2.59 19.43 2.41
N LEU A 518 3.81 19.87 2.69
CA LEU A 518 4.25 21.24 2.44
C LEU A 518 4.87 21.32 1.04
N THR A 519 4.45 22.33 0.27
CA THR A 519 4.91 22.59 -1.10
C THR A 519 5.53 23.99 -1.22
N PRO A 520 6.58 24.16 -2.04
CA PRO A 520 7.31 25.41 -2.17
C PRO A 520 6.60 26.42 -3.10
N LEU A 521 5.28 26.57 -2.97
CA LEU A 521 4.45 27.35 -3.88
C LEU A 521 3.88 28.59 -3.20
N HIS A 522 3.99 29.75 -3.86
CA HIS A 522 3.41 31.01 -3.41
C HIS A 522 2.43 31.53 -4.48
N PHE A 523 1.14 31.37 -4.18
CA PHE A 523 0.02 31.83 -5.01
C PHE A 523 -0.30 33.31 -4.77
N ASP A 524 -1.19 33.87 -5.58
CA ASP A 524 -1.79 35.21 -5.43
C ASP A 524 -0.78 36.37 -5.39
N ARG A 525 0.34 36.23 -6.10
CA ARG A 525 1.29 37.32 -6.33
C ARG A 525 0.88 38.12 -7.55
N ASP A 526 0.94 39.44 -7.46
CA ASP A 526 0.84 40.31 -8.62
C ASP A 526 2.13 40.20 -9.46
N PRO A 527 2.06 39.69 -10.71
CA PRO A 527 3.24 39.53 -11.57
C PRO A 527 3.94 40.86 -11.87
N LEU A 528 3.20 41.99 -11.85
CA LEU A 528 3.73 43.30 -12.17
C LEU A 528 4.60 43.85 -11.03
N GLN A 529 4.33 43.42 -9.81
CA GLN A 529 5.01 43.93 -8.61
C GLN A 529 6.30 43.16 -8.25
N LYS A 530 6.67 42.12 -9.01
CA LYS A 530 7.90 41.31 -8.85
C LYS A 530 8.22 40.90 -7.41
N HIS A 531 7.19 40.60 -6.61
CA HIS A 531 7.37 40.11 -5.24
C HIS A 531 8.04 38.72 -5.24
N PRO A 532 9.11 38.51 -4.46
CA PRO A 532 9.78 37.22 -4.41
C PRO A 532 8.88 36.13 -3.79
N SER A 533 9.07 34.89 -4.24
CA SER A 533 8.36 33.74 -3.67
C SER A 533 8.90 33.43 -2.26
N CYS A 534 8.14 33.79 -1.21
CA CYS A 534 8.54 33.59 0.19
C CYS A 534 7.60 32.70 1.02
N GLN A 535 6.35 32.52 0.59
CA GLN A 535 5.36 31.67 1.26
C GLN A 535 5.32 30.26 0.67
N ARG A 536 4.59 29.34 1.33
CA ARG A 536 4.47 27.92 0.96
C ARG A 536 3.03 27.49 0.97
N ALA A 537 2.65 26.50 0.17
CA ALA A 537 1.28 25.99 0.15
C ALA A 537 1.21 24.60 0.79
N MET A 538 0.03 24.23 1.28
CA MET A 538 -0.21 22.94 1.94
C MET A 538 -1.11 22.06 1.08
N VAL A 539 -0.88 20.75 1.10
CA VAL A 539 -1.74 19.75 0.46
C VAL A 539 -2.27 18.81 1.52
N ILE A 540 -3.59 18.67 1.57
CA ILE A 540 -4.29 17.64 2.33
C ILE A 540 -4.45 16.44 1.41
N ARG A 541 -3.89 15.30 1.80
CA ARG A 541 -3.98 14.06 1.05
C ARG A 541 -4.74 13.04 1.87
N THR A 542 -6.04 12.92 1.67
CA THR A 542 -6.80 11.81 2.23
C THR A 542 -6.58 10.57 1.35
N PHE A 543 -6.52 9.40 1.97
CA PHE A 543 -6.31 8.15 1.27
C PHE A 543 -7.08 7.02 1.93
N ILE A 544 -7.91 6.35 1.14
CA ILE A 544 -8.74 5.21 1.55
C ILE A 544 -8.27 4.00 0.77
N THR A 545 -7.94 2.93 1.49
CA THR A 545 -7.38 1.70 0.94
C THR A 545 -7.59 0.53 1.90
N SER A 546 -7.70 -0.67 1.33
CA SER A 546 -7.69 -1.95 2.05
C SER A 546 -6.27 -2.55 2.17
N ASP A 547 -5.39 -2.33 1.20
CA ASP A 547 -4.12 -3.04 1.06
C ASP A 547 -2.89 -2.14 0.81
N PHE A 548 -3.09 -0.82 0.72
CA PHE A 548 -2.12 0.19 0.32
C PHE A 548 -1.48 -0.02 -1.07
N MET A 549 -1.90 -1.01 -1.86
CA MET A 549 -1.45 -1.23 -3.24
C MET A 549 -2.28 -0.40 -4.21
N THR A 550 -3.57 -0.31 -3.96
CA THR A 550 -4.50 0.59 -4.66
C THR A 550 -5.25 1.46 -3.66
N GLY A 551 -5.81 2.58 -4.10
CA GLY A 551 -6.63 3.38 -3.20
C GLY A 551 -7.14 4.66 -3.84
N ILE A 552 -8.14 5.25 -3.20
CA ILE A 552 -8.83 6.45 -3.66
C ILE A 552 -8.60 7.59 -2.67
N PRO A 553 -8.65 8.86 -3.13
CA PRO A 553 -8.84 9.96 -2.19
C PRO A 553 -10.21 9.84 -1.52
N GLY A 554 -10.37 10.42 -0.33
CA GLY A 554 -11.70 10.60 0.23
C GLY A 554 -12.44 11.67 -0.57
N THR A 555 -13.61 11.34 -1.12
CA THR A 555 -14.47 12.29 -1.83
C THR A 555 -15.21 13.14 -0.81
N LEU A 556 -15.16 14.46 -1.00
CA LEU A 556 -15.83 15.40 -0.12
C LEU A 556 -17.35 15.32 -0.34
N GLY A 557 -18.11 15.20 0.75
CA GLY A 557 -19.55 14.98 0.74
C GLY A 557 -19.97 13.50 0.68
N ILE A 558 -19.04 12.57 0.43
CA ILE A 558 -19.32 11.12 0.39
C ILE A 558 -18.62 10.42 1.56
N GLU A 559 -17.30 10.22 1.48
CA GLU A 559 -16.56 9.55 2.55
C GLU A 559 -16.14 10.50 3.69
N ILE A 560 -15.97 11.79 3.37
CA ILE A 560 -15.57 12.83 4.33
C ILE A 560 -16.49 14.03 4.15
N PRO A 561 -17.12 14.57 5.20
CA PRO A 561 -17.95 15.76 5.08
C PRO A 561 -17.15 16.96 4.59
N VAL A 562 -17.76 17.77 3.73
CA VAL A 562 -17.14 18.98 3.17
C VAL A 562 -16.70 19.93 4.29
N GLU A 563 -17.54 20.09 5.31
CA GLU A 563 -17.30 20.96 6.48
C GLU A 563 -16.01 20.61 7.24
N VAL A 564 -15.69 19.32 7.38
CA VAL A 564 -14.49 18.87 8.09
C VAL A 564 -13.23 19.34 7.35
N VAL A 565 -13.24 19.27 6.02
CA VAL A 565 -12.12 19.72 5.20
C VAL A 565 -12.06 21.23 5.12
N LEU A 566 -13.19 21.93 5.01
CA LEU A 566 -13.21 23.40 5.05
C LEU A 566 -12.74 23.96 6.41
N LYS A 567 -13.11 23.31 7.52
CA LYS A 567 -12.57 23.65 8.85
C LYS A 567 -11.06 23.44 8.89
N THR A 568 -10.57 22.32 8.35
CA THR A 568 -9.12 22.05 8.24
C THR A 568 -8.39 23.12 7.41
N VAL A 569 -8.95 23.50 6.26
CA VAL A 569 -8.43 24.57 5.39
C VAL A 569 -8.33 25.88 6.18
N THR A 570 -9.38 26.23 6.92
CA THR A 570 -9.45 27.46 7.72
C THR A 570 -8.39 27.48 8.82
N GLU A 571 -8.22 26.39 9.57
CA GLU A 571 -7.21 26.33 10.64
C GLU A 571 -5.78 26.36 10.09
N ILE A 572 -5.49 25.65 9.00
CA ILE A 572 -4.16 25.66 8.38
C ILE A 572 -3.83 27.04 7.79
N LYS A 573 -4.81 27.74 7.22
CA LYS A 573 -4.60 29.08 6.62
C LYS A 573 -4.16 30.13 7.65
N LYS A 574 -4.52 29.95 8.94
CA LYS A 574 -4.08 30.85 10.03
C LYS A 574 -2.58 30.75 10.33
N ILE A 575 -1.91 29.68 9.88
CA ILE A 575 -0.50 29.46 10.14
C ILE A 575 0.35 30.46 9.33
N PRO A 576 1.29 31.20 9.95
CA PRO A 576 2.13 32.16 9.23
C PRO A 576 2.94 31.51 8.11
N GLY A 577 2.99 32.18 6.96
CA GLY A 577 3.75 31.74 5.79
C GLY A 577 3.04 30.73 4.89
N ILE A 578 1.75 30.46 5.12
CA ILE A 578 0.93 29.61 4.26
C ILE A 578 0.21 30.43 3.18
N SER A 579 0.56 30.18 1.93
CA SER A 579 -0.01 30.85 0.75
C SER A 579 -1.37 30.29 0.39
N GLN A 580 -1.53 28.98 0.21
CA GLN A 580 -2.81 28.34 -0.15
C GLN A 580 -2.90 26.89 0.36
N ILE A 581 -4.12 26.36 0.44
CA ILE A 581 -4.38 24.97 0.79
C ILE A 581 -4.96 24.25 -0.43
N MET A 582 -4.51 23.03 -0.64
CA MET A 582 -4.89 22.17 -1.75
C MET A 582 -5.41 20.83 -1.23
N TYR A 583 -6.30 20.21 -1.98
CA TYR A 583 -6.82 18.86 -1.72
C TYR A 583 -6.42 17.91 -2.84
N ASN A 584 -5.87 16.77 -2.51
CA ASN A 584 -5.39 15.84 -3.53
C ASN A 584 -6.48 14.88 -4.01
N LEU A 585 -6.80 14.93 -5.29
CA LEU A 585 -7.91 14.20 -5.93
C LEU A 585 -7.47 12.90 -6.64
N THR A 586 -6.19 12.54 -6.58
CA THR A 586 -5.66 11.48 -7.46
C THR A 586 -5.79 10.10 -6.83
N SER A 587 -6.23 9.07 -7.54
CA SER A 587 -6.17 7.68 -7.05
C SER A 587 -4.75 7.08 -7.19
N LYS A 588 -4.49 5.97 -6.50
CA LYS A 588 -3.34 5.08 -6.74
C LYS A 588 -3.83 3.91 -7.59
N LEU A 589 -3.45 3.78 -8.86
CA LEU A 589 -2.53 4.56 -9.71
C LEU A 589 -3.23 5.76 -10.42
N PRO A 590 -2.49 6.78 -10.93
CA PRO A 590 -1.03 6.88 -11.13
C PRO A 590 -0.24 7.49 -9.97
N ALA A 591 -0.91 7.96 -8.92
CA ALA A 591 -0.23 8.54 -7.77
C ALA A 591 0.23 7.48 -6.77
N THR A 592 0.78 7.93 -5.63
CA THR A 592 0.99 7.08 -4.45
C THR A 592 0.31 7.67 -3.22
N THR A 593 0.47 7.04 -2.06
CA THR A 593 -0.07 7.56 -0.80
C THR A 593 0.65 8.84 -0.35
N GLU A 594 1.99 8.82 -0.30
CA GLU A 594 2.83 9.95 0.15
C GLU A 594 3.12 10.99 -0.92
#